data_AF-A0A645CL18-F1
#
_entry.id   AF-A0A645CL18-F1
#
_cell.length_a   1.000
_cell.length_b   1.000
_cell.length_c   1.000
_cell.angle_alpha   90.00
_cell.angle_beta   90.00
_cell.angle_gamma   90.00
#
_symmetry.space_group_name_H-M   'P 1'
#
loop_
_entity.id
_entity.type
_entity.pdbx_description
1 polymer ?
#
loop_
_entity_poly.entity_id
_entity_poly.type
_entity_poly.pdbx_seq_one_letter_code
_entity_poly.pdbx_strand_id
1 'polypeptide(L)'
;MQRSCLGQENSETLIQSRFRWNAESNELQCAGTGDPQPIAHNVANFQVRYLVQPRSAPPGDPKIQYVNASAVSDWSEVTAVQVCIVLYGNEAISLPAGSTYKDCPSNDGTVADIDMTSLPAPRARRLHMSFRNIYQLRSQLAQP
;
A
#
# COMPACT_ATOMS: atom_id res chain seq x y z
N MET A 1 -4.97 -25.25 -12.14
CA MET A 1 -4.18 -24.79 -10.97
C MET A 1 -3.91 -23.31 -11.10
N GLN A 2 -4.24 -22.54 -10.07
CA GLN A 2 -3.99 -21.10 -10.06
C GLN A 2 -2.60 -20.84 -9.47
N ARG A 3 -1.93 -19.75 -9.89
CA ARG A 3 -0.55 -19.44 -9.47
C ARG A 3 -0.48 -18.14 -8.65
N SER A 4 0.39 -18.10 -7.65
CA SER A 4 0.65 -16.90 -6.86
C SER A 4 1.50 -15.88 -7.65
N CYS A 5 1.77 -14.70 -7.05
CA CYS A 5 2.64 -13.68 -7.66
C CYS A 5 4.11 -14.15 -7.89
N LEU A 6 4.53 -15.29 -7.33
CA LEU A 6 5.82 -15.94 -7.62
C LEU A 6 5.72 -17.04 -8.70
N GLY A 7 4.56 -17.24 -9.29
CA GLY A 7 4.31 -18.35 -10.23
C GLY A 7 4.19 -19.72 -9.55
N GLN A 8 4.19 -19.77 -8.22
CA GLN A 8 4.07 -21.00 -7.43
C GLN A 8 2.64 -21.52 -7.44
N GLU A 9 2.48 -22.83 -7.27
CA GLU A 9 1.15 -23.44 -7.13
C GLU A 9 0.43 -22.84 -5.92
N ASN A 10 -0.84 -22.50 -6.14
CA ASN A 10 -1.77 -22.09 -5.10
C ASN A 10 -2.81 -23.20 -4.86
N SER A 11 -3.97 -22.85 -4.31
CA SER A 11 -5.08 -23.79 -4.27
C SER A 11 -5.84 -23.83 -5.61
N GLU A 12 -6.74 -24.81 -5.76
CA GLU A 12 -7.64 -24.90 -6.91
C GLU A 12 -8.74 -23.83 -6.90
N THR A 13 -9.02 -23.25 -5.72
CA THR A 13 -10.18 -22.40 -5.47
C THR A 13 -9.84 -20.97 -5.05
N LEU A 14 -8.57 -20.68 -4.74
CA LEU A 14 -8.11 -19.39 -4.23
C LEU A 14 -6.76 -19.03 -4.86
N ILE A 15 -6.68 -17.81 -5.39
CA ILE A 15 -5.41 -17.18 -5.73
C ILE A 15 -5.01 -16.28 -4.57
N GLN A 16 -3.97 -16.67 -3.86
CA GLN A 16 -3.38 -15.83 -2.81
C GLN A 16 -2.02 -15.29 -3.27
N SER A 17 -1.95 -13.97 -3.44
CA SER A 17 -0.71 -13.22 -3.63
C SER A 17 -0.45 -12.39 -2.38
N ARG A 18 0.75 -12.50 -1.80
CA ARG A 18 1.13 -11.77 -0.60
C ARG A 18 2.21 -10.76 -0.96
N PHE A 19 2.02 -9.52 -0.57
CA PHE A 19 3.01 -8.46 -0.78
C PHE A 19 3.50 -7.98 0.58
N ARG A 20 4.80 -7.82 0.72
CA ARG A 20 5.42 -7.33 1.96
C ARG A 20 6.47 -6.29 1.62
N TRP A 21 6.58 -5.27 2.46
CA TRP A 21 7.68 -4.32 2.38
C TRP A 21 8.78 -4.72 3.36
N ASN A 22 10.00 -4.87 2.84
CA ASN A 22 11.20 -5.08 3.63
C ASN A 22 11.88 -3.72 3.85
N ALA A 23 11.79 -3.19 5.07
CA ALA A 23 12.36 -1.91 5.43
C ALA A 23 13.91 -1.94 5.50
N GLU A 24 14.53 -3.11 5.69
CA GLU A 24 15.98 -3.25 5.74
C GLU A 24 16.60 -3.10 4.35
N SER A 25 16.03 -3.79 3.34
CA SER A 25 16.46 -3.67 1.94
C SER A 25 15.77 -2.53 1.19
N ASN A 26 14.76 -1.89 1.78
CA ASN A 26 13.89 -0.90 1.12
C ASN A 26 13.22 -1.46 -0.15
N GLU A 27 12.70 -2.68 -0.09
CA GLU A 27 12.09 -3.35 -1.23
C GLU A 27 10.65 -3.75 -0.94
N LEU A 28 9.76 -3.53 -1.90
CA LEU A 28 8.47 -4.20 -1.93
C LEU A 28 8.68 -5.56 -2.59
N GLN A 29 8.26 -6.61 -1.91
CA GLN A 29 8.48 -7.99 -2.32
C GLN A 29 7.15 -8.70 -2.51
N CYS A 30 7.05 -9.50 -3.57
CA CYS A 30 6.06 -10.57 -3.62
C CYS A 30 6.58 -11.74 -2.76
N ALA A 31 5.76 -12.17 -1.82
CA ALA A 31 6.03 -13.29 -0.94
C ALA A 31 5.05 -14.44 -1.23
N GLY A 32 5.55 -15.66 -1.09
CA GLY A 32 4.79 -16.89 -1.30
C GLY A 32 5.22 -17.96 -0.31
N THR A 33 5.20 -19.21 -0.76
CA THR A 33 5.72 -20.35 0.01
C THR A 33 7.23 -20.55 -0.18
N GLY A 34 7.82 -19.93 -1.21
CA GLY A 34 9.28 -19.89 -1.41
C GLY A 34 9.89 -18.50 -1.18
N ASP A 35 11.10 -18.31 -1.69
CA ASP A 35 11.89 -17.10 -1.44
C ASP A 35 11.22 -15.83 -1.99
N PRO A 36 10.98 -14.81 -1.14
CA PRO A 36 10.38 -13.55 -1.57
C PRO A 36 11.19 -12.88 -2.68
N GLN A 37 10.50 -12.38 -3.72
CA GLN A 37 11.13 -11.71 -4.85
C GLN A 37 10.81 -10.21 -4.85
N PRO A 38 11.79 -9.33 -5.07
CA PRO A 38 11.55 -7.90 -5.15
C PRO A 38 10.73 -7.58 -6.40
N ILE A 39 9.69 -6.75 -6.23
CA ILE A 39 8.86 -6.21 -7.32
C ILE A 39 9.05 -4.70 -7.48
N ALA A 40 9.55 -4.03 -6.46
CA ALA A 40 10.02 -2.65 -6.53
C ALA A 40 11.17 -2.44 -5.55
N HIS A 41 12.21 -1.74 -6.00
CA HIS A 41 13.30 -1.27 -5.15
C HIS A 41 13.05 0.18 -4.74
N ASN A 42 13.87 0.67 -3.81
CA ASN A 42 13.82 2.03 -3.29
C ASN A 42 12.44 2.43 -2.75
N VAL A 43 11.84 1.52 -1.99
CA VAL A 43 10.56 1.76 -1.32
C VAL A 43 10.83 2.31 0.07
N ALA A 44 10.50 3.59 0.26
CA ALA A 44 10.66 4.32 1.50
C ALA A 44 9.55 4.03 2.52
N ASN A 45 8.34 3.75 2.03
CA ASN A 45 7.17 3.40 2.84
C ASN A 45 6.14 2.67 1.99
N PHE A 46 5.40 1.75 2.59
CA PHE A 46 4.30 1.04 1.96
C PHE A 46 3.19 0.85 3.00
N GLN A 47 2.00 1.38 2.70
CA GLN A 47 0.83 1.29 3.57
C GLN A 47 -0.39 0.82 2.79
N VAL A 48 -1.21 0.01 3.44
CA VAL A 48 -2.47 -0.48 2.89
C VAL A 48 -3.59 -0.18 3.88
N ARG A 49 -4.60 0.55 3.42
CA ARG A 49 -5.80 0.88 4.18
C ARG A 49 -7.02 0.36 3.45
N TYR A 50 -8.02 -0.09 4.20
CA TYR A 50 -9.26 -0.65 3.69
C TYR A 50 -10.35 0.41 3.80
N LEU A 51 -11.17 0.51 2.75
CA LEU A 51 -12.33 1.38 2.72
C LEU A 51 -13.55 0.53 3.06
N VAL A 52 -14.04 0.68 4.27
CA VAL A 52 -15.21 -0.04 4.79
C VAL A 52 -16.44 0.82 4.61
N GLN A 53 -17.51 0.21 4.11
CA GLN A 53 -18.83 0.81 4.04
C GLN A 53 -19.78 -0.04 4.89
N PRO A 54 -20.11 0.39 6.11
CA PRO A 54 -20.98 -0.38 6.99
C PRO A 54 -22.36 -0.59 6.36
N ARG A 55 -22.89 -1.81 6.41
CA ARG A 55 -24.24 -2.12 5.91
C ARG A 55 -25.34 -1.49 6.75
N SER A 56 -25.03 -1.18 8.00
CA SER A 56 -25.91 -0.46 8.93
C SER A 56 -26.04 1.03 8.59
N ALA A 57 -25.27 1.56 7.64
CA ALA A 57 -25.41 2.94 7.18
C ALA A 57 -26.82 3.15 6.58
N PRO A 58 -27.53 4.24 6.96
CA PRO A 58 -28.85 4.53 6.42
C PRO A 58 -28.84 4.59 4.88
N PRO A 59 -29.87 4.06 4.20
CA PRO A 59 -30.02 4.23 2.76
C PRO A 59 -29.97 5.73 2.39
N GLY A 60 -29.11 6.09 1.45
CA GLY A 60 -28.91 7.48 1.01
C GLY A 60 -27.80 8.25 1.73
N ASP A 61 -27.20 7.71 2.80
CA ASP A 61 -26.03 8.31 3.49
C ASP A 61 -24.88 7.27 3.63
N PRO A 62 -24.23 6.90 2.50
CA PRO A 62 -23.13 5.94 2.53
C PRO A 62 -21.91 6.54 3.22
N LYS A 63 -21.52 6.00 4.38
CA LYS A 63 -20.30 6.37 5.08
C LYS A 63 -19.17 5.42 4.71
N ILE A 64 -18.12 5.97 4.08
CA ILE A 64 -16.88 5.24 3.79
C ILE A 64 -15.86 5.60 4.88
N GLN A 65 -15.27 4.58 5.49
CA GLN A 65 -14.27 4.73 6.53
C GLN A 65 -12.96 4.08 6.09
N TYR A 66 -11.85 4.80 6.30
CA TYR A 66 -10.51 4.25 6.08
C TYR A 66 -10.03 3.59 7.37
N VAL A 67 -9.75 2.30 7.31
CA VAL A 67 -9.29 1.50 8.45
C VAL A 67 -8.10 0.64 8.07
N ASN A 68 -7.31 0.23 9.05
CA ASN A 68 -6.28 -0.79 8.86
C ASN A 68 -6.86 -2.19 8.98
N ALA A 69 -6.11 -3.21 8.54
CA ALA A 69 -6.54 -4.61 8.61
C ALA A 69 -7.03 -5.02 10.01
N SER A 70 -6.34 -4.57 11.07
CA SER A 70 -6.68 -4.89 12.46
C SER A 70 -7.99 -4.28 12.96
N ALA A 71 -8.50 -3.26 12.26
CA ALA A 71 -9.74 -2.56 12.60
C ALA A 71 -10.91 -2.96 11.70
N VAL A 72 -10.72 -3.92 10.78
CA VAL A 72 -11.80 -4.49 9.98
C VAL A 72 -12.52 -5.55 10.81
N SER A 73 -13.77 -5.28 11.19
CA SER A 73 -14.64 -6.23 11.91
C SER A 73 -15.34 -7.22 10.98
N ASP A 74 -15.77 -6.75 9.81
CA ASP A 74 -16.41 -7.57 8.76
C ASP A 74 -15.75 -7.28 7.41
N TRP A 75 -15.04 -8.27 6.88
CA TRP A 75 -14.36 -8.18 5.58
C TRP A 75 -15.34 -8.04 4.40
N SER A 76 -16.60 -8.44 4.56
CA SER A 76 -17.64 -8.31 3.54
C SER A 76 -18.18 -6.89 3.39
N GLU A 77 -17.79 -5.98 4.28
CA GLU A 77 -18.07 -4.53 4.20
C GLU A 77 -16.92 -3.74 3.57
N VAL A 78 -15.78 -4.38 3.28
CA VAL A 78 -14.67 -3.76 2.57
C VAL A 78 -15.04 -3.59 1.10
N THR A 79 -15.05 -2.35 0.63
CA THR A 79 -15.47 -2.01 -0.74
C THR A 79 -14.31 -1.64 -1.65
N ALA A 80 -13.20 -1.18 -1.07
CA ALA A 80 -11.99 -0.80 -1.79
C ALA A 80 -10.76 -0.89 -0.88
N VAL A 81 -9.58 -0.82 -1.49
CA VAL A 81 -8.29 -0.78 -0.81
C VAL A 81 -7.53 0.43 -1.31
N GLN A 82 -7.05 1.27 -0.41
CA GLN A 82 -6.06 2.28 -0.68
C GLN A 82 -4.67 1.67 -0.51
N VAL A 83 -3.89 1.68 -1.58
CA VAL A 83 -2.47 1.34 -1.54
C VAL A 83 -1.69 2.63 -1.65
N CYS A 84 -0.84 2.89 -0.66
CA CYS A 84 0.14 3.95 -0.69
C CYS A 84 1.54 3.37 -0.76
N ILE A 85 2.33 3.87 -1.71
CA ILE A 85 3.75 3.55 -1.83
C ILE A 85 4.55 4.84 -1.98
N VAL A 86 5.67 4.92 -1.29
CA VAL A 86 6.67 5.99 -1.48
C VAL A 86 7.90 5.39 -2.11
N LEU A 87 8.24 5.90 -3.29
CA LEU A 87 9.47 5.55 -4.01
C LEU A 87 10.48 6.67 -3.87
N TYR A 88 11.77 6.32 -3.82
CA TYR A 88 12.86 7.29 -3.86
C TYR A 88 13.85 7.05 -5.01
N GLY A 89 14.44 8.12 -5.49
CA GLY A 89 15.37 8.10 -6.61
C GLY A 89 16.72 7.43 -6.30
N ASN A 90 17.39 6.96 -7.37
CA ASN A 90 18.74 6.38 -7.28
C ASN A 90 19.86 7.41 -7.13
N GLU A 91 19.60 8.68 -7.42
CA GLU A 91 20.60 9.73 -7.44
C GLU A 91 20.40 10.70 -6.29
N ALA A 92 21.48 10.96 -5.55
CA ALA A 92 21.49 12.04 -4.58
C ALA A 92 21.59 13.38 -5.32
N ILE A 93 20.72 14.32 -4.98
CA ILE A 93 20.63 15.64 -5.58
C ILE A 93 20.84 16.71 -4.52
N SER A 94 21.28 17.89 -4.95
CA SER A 94 21.28 19.06 -4.06
C SER A 94 19.84 19.52 -3.85
N LEU A 95 19.36 19.43 -2.61
CA LEU A 95 18.04 19.88 -2.22
C LEU A 95 18.14 21.23 -1.50
N PRO A 96 17.24 22.19 -1.77
CA PRO A 96 17.05 23.34 -0.90
C PRO A 96 16.79 22.92 0.56
N ALA A 97 17.21 23.73 1.52
CA ALA A 97 16.93 23.49 2.93
C ALA A 97 15.41 23.41 3.18
N GLY A 98 14.97 22.42 3.97
CA GLY A 98 13.55 22.20 4.25
C GLY A 98 12.76 21.52 3.13
N SER A 99 13.44 20.92 2.15
CA SER A 99 12.76 20.13 1.10
C SER A 99 12.11 18.88 1.71
N THR A 100 10.78 18.82 1.66
CA THR A 100 9.99 17.72 2.23
C THR A 100 9.20 16.96 1.16
N TYR A 101 8.73 15.76 1.51
CA TYR A 101 7.72 15.03 0.75
C TYR A 101 6.56 14.60 1.66
N LYS A 102 5.38 14.39 1.08
CA LYS A 102 4.19 13.86 1.77
C LYS A 102 4.27 12.33 1.86
N ASP A 103 4.33 11.80 3.06
CA ASP A 103 4.45 10.35 3.29
C ASP A 103 3.13 9.59 3.08
N CYS A 104 3.15 8.26 3.26
CA CYS A 104 1.91 7.51 3.33
C CYS A 104 1.06 7.88 4.56
N PRO A 105 -0.28 7.80 4.45
CA PRO A 105 -1.15 8.03 5.59
C PRO A 105 -0.83 7.02 6.70
N SER A 106 -0.66 7.53 7.92
CA SER A 106 -0.55 6.76 9.14
C SER A 106 -1.86 6.02 9.45
N ASN A 107 -1.86 5.20 10.49
CA ASN A 107 -3.02 4.41 10.92
C ASN A 107 -4.27 5.27 11.19
N ASP A 108 -4.08 6.46 11.75
CA ASP A 108 -5.12 7.46 12.01
C ASP A 108 -5.50 8.29 10.77
N GLY A 109 -4.80 8.09 9.65
CA GLY A 109 -4.99 8.81 8.39
C GLY A 109 -4.24 10.14 8.29
N THR A 110 -3.45 10.51 9.29
CA THR A 110 -2.57 11.68 9.21
C THR A 110 -1.47 11.46 8.16
N VAL A 111 -1.07 12.52 7.49
CA VAL A 111 -0.02 12.48 6.45
C VAL A 111 1.11 13.39 6.92
N ALA A 112 2.25 12.79 7.25
CA ALA A 112 3.44 13.53 7.67
C ALA A 112 4.16 14.17 6.47
N ASP A 113 4.76 15.34 6.72
CA ASP A 113 5.81 15.90 5.87
C ASP A 113 7.16 15.39 6.38
N ILE A 114 7.91 14.73 5.50
CA ILE A 114 9.20 14.14 5.84
C ILE A 114 10.28 14.95 5.15
N ASP A 115 11.20 15.49 5.94
CA ASP A 115 12.34 16.25 5.46
C ASP A 115 13.38 15.33 4.81
N MET A 116 13.60 15.51 3.51
CA MET A 116 14.51 14.69 2.72
C MET A 116 15.99 14.98 3.02
N THR A 117 16.29 16.09 3.68
CA THR A 117 17.66 16.52 4.00
C THR A 117 18.21 15.87 5.27
N SER A 118 17.32 15.43 6.17
CA SER A 118 17.66 14.79 7.46
C SER A 118 17.46 13.27 7.49
N LEU A 119 17.02 12.65 6.39
CA LEU A 119 16.86 11.20 6.30
C LEU A 119 18.20 10.46 6.39
N PRO A 120 18.23 9.24 6.95
CA PRO A 120 19.41 8.38 6.88
C PRO A 120 19.68 7.88 5.45
N ALA A 121 20.92 7.48 5.19
CA ALA A 121 21.25 6.72 3.98
C ALA A 121 20.48 5.37 3.98
N PRO A 122 20.07 4.84 2.81
CA PRO A 122 20.33 5.35 1.46
C PRO A 122 19.38 6.46 0.99
N ARG A 123 18.40 6.88 1.79
CA ARG A 123 17.29 7.76 1.37
C ARG A 123 17.64 9.25 1.35
N ALA A 124 18.67 9.66 2.09
CA ALA A 124 19.09 11.06 2.20
C ALA A 124 19.26 11.75 0.82
N ARG A 125 18.74 12.98 0.71
CA ARG A 125 18.95 13.87 -0.45
C ARG A 125 18.52 13.28 -1.79
N ARG A 126 17.45 12.48 -1.81
CA ARG A 126 16.89 11.88 -3.03
C ARG A 126 15.45 12.32 -3.22
N LEU A 127 15.03 12.46 -4.46
CA LEU A 127 13.63 12.73 -4.77
C LEU A 127 12.76 11.60 -4.24
N HIS A 128 11.76 11.93 -3.42
CA HIS A 128 10.73 11.00 -2.98
C HIS A 128 9.40 11.34 -3.68
N MET A 129 8.69 10.31 -4.13
CA MET A 129 7.37 10.46 -4.74
C MET A 129 6.40 9.47 -4.10
N SER A 130 5.27 9.98 -3.62
CA SER A 130 4.19 9.18 -3.05
C SER A 130 3.09 8.94 -4.07
N PHE A 131 2.72 7.67 -4.22
CA PHE A 131 1.62 7.23 -5.06
C PHE A 131 0.53 6.67 -4.14
N ARG A 132 -0.67 7.24 -4.22
CA ARG A 132 -1.83 6.80 -3.45
C ARG A 132 -2.95 6.46 -4.40
N ASN A 133 -3.23 5.18 -4.53
CA ASN A 133 -4.23 4.67 -5.46
C ASN A 133 -5.31 3.92 -4.67
N ILE A 134 -6.57 4.06 -5.10
CA ILE A 134 -7.69 3.34 -4.53
C ILE A 134 -8.14 2.32 -5.57
N TYR A 135 -8.17 1.05 -5.17
CA TYR A 135 -8.62 -0.06 -5.99
C TYR A 135 -9.96 -0.56 -5.44
N GLN A 136 -11.02 -0.46 -6.24
CA GLN A 136 -12.34 -0.98 -5.87
C GLN A 136 -12.35 -2.52 -5.94
N LEU A 137 -12.87 -3.17 -4.90
CA LEU A 137 -12.93 -4.63 -4.81
C LEU A 137 -14.25 -5.24 -5.28
N ARG A 138 -15.28 -4.42 -5.53
CA ARG A 138 -16.54 -4.93 -6.05
C ARG A 138 -16.32 -5.44 -7.46
N SER A 139 -16.61 -6.72 -7.67
CA SER A 139 -16.87 -7.26 -9.00
C SER A 139 -18.06 -6.50 -9.57
N GLN A 140 -17.84 -5.58 -10.51
CA GLN A 140 -18.92 -5.02 -11.32
C GLN A 140 -19.34 -6.06 -12.35
N LEU A 141 -19.89 -7.18 -11.88
CA LEU A 141 -20.75 -7.98 -12.75
C LEU A 141 -22.02 -7.16 -12.90
N ALA A 142 -22.11 -6.45 -14.02
CA ALA A 142 -23.37 -5.97 -14.54
C ALA A 142 -24.32 -7.18 -14.54
N GLN A 143 -25.28 -7.19 -13.62
CA GLN A 143 -26.41 -8.09 -13.76
C GLN A 143 -27.18 -7.65 -15.01
N PRO A 144 -27.54 -8.57 -15.92
CA PRO A 144 -28.33 -8.27 -17.10
C PRO A 144 -29.72 -7.72 -16.75
#